data_AF-A0A965T8S7-F1
#
_entry.id   AF-A0A965T8S7-F1
#
_cell.length_a   1.000
_cell.length_b   1.000
_cell.length_c   1.000
_cell.angle_alpha   90.00
_cell.angle_beta   90.00
_cell.angle_gamma   90.00
#
_symmetry.space_group_name_H-M   'P 1'
#
loop_
_entity.id
_entity.type
_entity.pdbx_description
1 polymer ?
#
loop_
_entity_poly.entity_id
_entity_poly.type
_entity_poly.pdbx_seq_one_letter_code
_entity_poly.pdbx_strand_id
1 'polypeptide(L)'
;MELDFTGLENIAHISPQDERISIGPEVPKQHENHSQGLKEGVEGIRKLQWEADRQNQEIERNLEVYGTYQNNIKVSGTLQAEILKGARNGESIYSLFLKAAKAISLMTSNSTFYSQLQADITAIYGAGLLEAIPLEMELTAVQERLQRLREAETREPQKASIQAAIKAHEQRAEQLQALLQRNERESPTA
;
A
#
# COMPACT_ATOMS: atom_id res chain seq x y z
N MET A 1 -33.35 13.99 -19.72
CA MET A 1 -33.75 12.58 -19.53
C MET A 1 -35.02 12.63 -18.69
N GLU A 2 -36.17 12.46 -19.34
CA GLU A 2 -37.47 12.34 -18.67
C GLU A 2 -37.60 10.91 -18.12
N LEU A 3 -38.09 10.78 -16.89
CA LEU A 3 -38.34 9.50 -16.25
C LEU A 3 -39.74 9.02 -16.64
N ASP A 4 -39.82 7.81 -17.18
CA ASP A 4 -41.05 7.16 -17.63
C ASP A 4 -41.67 6.33 -16.49
N PHE A 5 -42.94 6.59 -16.18
CA PHE A 5 -43.72 5.95 -15.09
C PHE A 5 -44.89 5.09 -15.61
N THR A 6 -44.88 4.71 -16.89
CA THR A 6 -45.93 3.92 -17.55
C THR A 6 -46.17 2.51 -16.97
N GLY A 7 -45.38 2.06 -15.98
CA GLY A 7 -45.55 0.77 -15.32
C GLY A 7 -46.46 0.74 -14.09
N LEU A 8 -46.99 1.88 -13.61
CA LEU A 8 -47.70 1.95 -12.32
C LEU A 8 -49.23 1.82 -12.38
N GLU A 9 -49.84 1.68 -13.56
CA GLU A 9 -51.32 1.72 -13.69
C GLU A 9 -52.06 0.40 -13.47
N ASN A 10 -51.38 -0.71 -13.11
CA ASN A 10 -52.04 -2.01 -12.98
C ASN A 10 -52.39 -2.44 -11.54
N ILE A 11 -52.55 -1.48 -10.62
CA ILE A 11 -53.17 -1.74 -9.31
C ILE A 11 -54.67 -1.43 -9.43
N ALA A 12 -55.38 -2.24 -10.21
CA ALA A 12 -56.83 -2.18 -10.27
C ALA A 12 -57.43 -2.90 -9.05
N HIS A 13 -58.19 -2.12 -8.29
CA HIS A 13 -59.13 -2.49 -7.25
C HIS A 13 -59.80 -3.86 -7.45
N ILE A 14 -59.67 -4.75 -6.46
CA ILE A 14 -60.61 -5.85 -6.26
C ILE A 14 -61.35 -5.55 -4.95
N SER A 15 -62.60 -5.09 -5.10
CA SER A 15 -63.53 -4.90 -3.99
C SER A 15 -63.95 -6.24 -3.38
N PRO A 16 -64.22 -6.28 -2.06
CA PRO A 16 -64.65 -7.48 -1.37
C PRO A 16 -66.14 -7.74 -1.64
N GLN A 17 -66.52 -9.01 -1.62
CA GLN A 17 -67.89 -9.56 -1.69
C GLN A 17 -68.34 -9.99 -3.09
N ASP A 18 -68.13 -11.28 -3.40
CA ASP A 18 -69.26 -12.13 -3.76
C ASP A 18 -68.99 -13.60 -3.40
N GLU A 19 -69.96 -14.16 -2.69
CA GLU A 19 -69.96 -15.46 -2.04
C GLU A 19 -70.11 -16.60 -3.07
N ARG A 20 -69.46 -17.74 -2.80
CA ARG A 20 -70.11 -19.05 -2.57
C ARG A 20 -69.07 -20.17 -2.56
N ILE A 21 -68.65 -20.58 -1.37
CA ILE A 21 -67.86 -21.79 -1.15
C ILE A 21 -68.81 -22.99 -1.16
N SER A 22 -68.80 -23.78 -2.24
CA SER A 22 -69.34 -25.14 -2.24
C SER A 22 -68.32 -26.07 -1.61
N ILE A 23 -68.67 -26.67 -0.48
CA ILE A 23 -67.87 -27.68 0.22
C ILE A 23 -67.99 -28.99 -0.57
N GLY A 24 -66.89 -29.44 -1.16
CA GLY A 24 -66.69 -30.79 -1.69
C GLY A 24 -65.29 -31.28 -1.26
N PRO A 25 -65.15 -32.50 -0.72
CA PRO A 25 -63.89 -32.93 -0.15
C PRO A 25 -62.99 -33.50 -1.24
N GLU A 26 -61.96 -32.75 -1.63
CA GLU A 26 -60.83 -33.32 -2.35
C GLU A 26 -59.59 -33.16 -1.47
N VAL A 27 -59.04 -34.30 -1.05
CA VAL A 27 -57.79 -34.39 -0.31
C VAL A 27 -56.67 -34.54 -1.33
N PRO A 28 -55.67 -33.64 -1.37
CA PRO A 28 -54.36 -34.01 -1.87
C PRO A 28 -53.42 -34.17 -0.67
N LYS A 29 -53.03 -35.42 -0.42
CA LYS A 29 -51.83 -35.74 0.34
C LYS A 29 -50.62 -35.25 -0.45
N GLN A 30 -49.96 -34.20 0.03
CA GLN A 30 -48.54 -34.02 -0.21
C GLN A 30 -47.89 -33.66 1.12
N HIS A 31 -47.41 -34.70 1.81
CA HIS A 31 -46.34 -34.52 2.78
C HIS A 31 -45.07 -34.26 1.96
N GLU A 32 -44.85 -33.03 1.52
CA GLU A 32 -43.50 -32.59 1.22
C GLU A 32 -42.71 -32.70 2.53
N ASN A 33 -41.63 -33.47 2.51
CA ASN A 33 -40.75 -33.64 3.65
C ASN A 33 -40.23 -32.25 4.07
N HIS A 34 -40.83 -31.65 5.10
CA HIS A 34 -40.37 -30.38 5.69
C HIS A 34 -38.86 -30.38 5.97
N SER A 35 -38.29 -31.56 6.26
CA SER A 35 -36.87 -31.75 6.49
C SER A 35 -35.98 -31.62 5.23
N GLN A 36 -36.50 -31.83 4.02
CA GLN A 36 -35.77 -31.60 2.75
C GLN A 36 -35.76 -30.11 2.38
N GLY A 37 -36.91 -29.43 2.44
CA GLY A 37 -36.98 -27.97 2.20
C GLY A 37 -36.18 -27.14 3.21
N LEU A 38 -36.11 -27.59 4.48
CA LEU A 38 -35.25 -26.96 5.50
C LEU A 38 -33.76 -27.16 5.20
N LYS A 39 -33.34 -28.32 4.69
CA LYS A 39 -31.94 -28.59 4.32
C LYS A 39 -31.51 -27.77 3.10
N GLU A 40 -32.37 -27.71 2.08
CA GLU A 40 -32.14 -26.88 0.88
C GLU A 40 -32.11 -25.39 1.21
N GLY A 41 -32.98 -24.92 2.12
CA GLY A 41 -32.96 -23.56 2.64
C GLY A 41 -31.67 -23.22 3.41
N VAL A 42 -31.20 -24.13 4.27
CA VAL A 42 -29.94 -23.95 5.03
C VAL A 42 -28.72 -23.97 4.10
N GLU A 43 -28.71 -24.82 3.08
CA GLU A 43 -27.66 -24.83 2.04
C GLU A 43 -27.68 -23.57 1.18
N GLY A 44 -28.86 -23.04 0.85
CA GLY A 44 -29.03 -21.76 0.16
C GLY A 44 -28.50 -20.58 0.98
N ILE A 45 -28.81 -20.53 2.28
CA ILE A 45 -28.30 -19.50 3.21
C ILE A 45 -26.77 -19.55 3.30
N ARG A 46 -26.18 -20.76 3.39
CA ARG A 46 -24.73 -20.94 3.45
C ARG A 46 -24.03 -20.46 2.18
N LYS A 47 -24.61 -20.71 1.01
CA LYS A 47 -24.10 -20.19 -0.27
C LYS A 47 -24.17 -18.67 -0.34
N LEU A 48 -25.28 -18.07 0.11
CA LEU A 48 -25.43 -16.62 0.18
C LEU A 48 -24.43 -15.97 1.14
N GLN A 49 -24.15 -16.61 2.28
CA GLN A 49 -23.16 -16.13 3.24
C GLN A 49 -21.75 -16.17 2.66
N TRP A 50 -21.37 -17.25 1.97
CA TRP A 50 -20.07 -17.31 1.28
C TRP A 50 -19.93 -16.29 0.17
N GLU A 51 -21.00 -16.03 -0.59
CA GLU A 51 -21.00 -14.99 -1.62
C GLU A 51 -20.85 -13.59 -1.00
N ALA A 52 -21.55 -13.32 0.11
CA ALA A 52 -21.42 -12.07 0.87
C ALA A 52 -20.01 -11.91 1.46
N ASP A 53 -19.42 -12.97 2.01
CA ASP A 53 -18.05 -12.96 2.53
C ASP A 53 -17.03 -12.69 1.41
N ARG A 54 -17.23 -13.28 0.22
CA ARG A 54 -16.39 -13.01 -0.96
C ARG A 54 -16.50 -11.55 -1.41
N GLN A 55 -17.70 -11.02 -1.50
CA GLN A 55 -17.93 -9.61 -1.86
C GLN A 55 -17.31 -8.66 -0.83
N ASN A 56 -17.44 -8.97 0.46
CA ASN A 56 -16.80 -8.18 1.52
C ASN A 56 -15.28 -8.18 1.40
N GLN A 57 -14.66 -9.34 1.12
CA GLN A 57 -13.21 -9.43 0.89
C GLN A 57 -12.76 -8.63 -0.35
N GLU A 58 -13.55 -8.64 -1.43
CA GLU A 58 -13.28 -7.85 -2.62
C GLU A 58 -13.40 -6.34 -2.34
N ILE A 59 -14.42 -5.91 -1.61
CA ILE A 59 -14.59 -4.52 -1.17
C ILE A 59 -13.40 -4.10 -0.30
N GLU A 60 -13.02 -4.91 0.68
CA GLU A 60 -11.88 -4.63 1.57
C GLU A 60 -10.58 -4.46 0.78
N ARG A 61 -10.29 -5.38 -0.14
CA ARG A 61 -9.12 -5.31 -1.02
C ARG A 61 -9.15 -4.06 -1.92
N ASN A 62 -10.30 -3.73 -2.49
CA ASN A 62 -10.45 -2.53 -3.32
C ASN A 62 -10.26 -1.24 -2.51
N LEU A 63 -10.75 -1.19 -1.27
CA LEU A 63 -10.54 -0.07 -0.35
C LEU A 63 -9.07 0.08 0.01
N GLU A 64 -8.34 -1.02 0.24
CA GLU A 64 -6.90 -0.99 0.52
C GLU A 64 -6.10 -0.44 -0.65
N VAL A 65 -6.40 -0.89 -1.87
CA VAL A 65 -5.75 -0.41 -3.11
C VAL A 65 -6.02 1.08 -3.30
N TYR A 66 -7.27 1.51 -3.13
CA TYR A 66 -7.63 2.92 -3.26
C TYR A 66 -6.98 3.78 -2.17
N GLY A 67 -6.94 3.30 -0.94
CA GLY A 67 -6.26 3.96 0.18
C GLY A 67 -4.77 4.15 -0.08
N THR A 68 -4.10 3.10 -0.57
CA THR A 68 -2.68 3.14 -0.96
C THR A 68 -2.45 4.14 -2.08
N TYR A 69 -3.29 4.13 -3.12
CA TYR A 69 -3.19 5.08 -4.22
C TYR A 69 -3.36 6.53 -3.75
N GLN A 70 -4.37 6.82 -2.92
CA GLN A 70 -4.59 8.15 -2.36
C GLN A 70 -3.41 8.61 -1.50
N ASN A 71 -2.83 7.70 -0.71
CA ASN A 71 -1.64 7.99 0.07
C ASN A 71 -0.44 8.32 -0.84
N ASN A 72 -0.23 7.54 -1.90
CA ASN A 72 0.85 7.78 -2.86
C ASN A 72 0.73 9.15 -3.54
N ILE A 73 -0.48 9.57 -3.90
CA ILE A 73 -0.73 10.91 -4.47
C ILE A 73 -0.38 12.00 -3.46
N LYS A 74 -0.81 11.86 -2.20
CA LYS A 74 -0.48 12.84 -1.13
C LYS A 74 1.03 12.94 -0.91
N VAL A 75 1.70 11.80 -0.71
CA VAL A 75 3.15 11.74 -0.46
C VAL A 75 3.93 12.28 -1.67
N SER A 76 3.50 11.96 -2.90
CA SER A 76 4.10 12.54 -4.10
C SER A 76 3.95 14.06 -4.16
N GLY A 77 2.77 14.59 -3.80
CA GLY A 77 2.54 16.03 -3.70
C GLY A 77 3.47 16.71 -2.68
N THR A 78 3.70 16.08 -1.52
CA THR A 78 4.69 16.56 -0.54
C THR A 78 6.11 16.54 -1.12
N LEU A 79 6.51 15.48 -1.80
CA LEU A 79 7.82 15.39 -2.44
C LEU A 79 8.03 16.48 -3.51
N GLN A 80 7.00 16.79 -4.29
CA GLN A 80 7.06 17.90 -5.26
C GLN A 80 7.30 19.25 -4.57
N ALA A 81 6.62 19.52 -3.45
CA ALA A 81 6.84 20.72 -2.66
C ALA A 81 8.26 20.76 -2.05
N GLU A 82 8.76 19.62 -1.57
CA GLU A 82 10.13 19.49 -1.06
C GLU A 82 11.19 19.72 -2.15
N ILE A 83 10.96 19.27 -3.38
CA ILE A 83 11.85 19.53 -4.53
C ILE A 83 11.90 21.03 -4.81
N LEU A 84 10.74 21.71 -4.88
CA LEU A 84 10.70 23.16 -5.11
C LEU A 84 11.35 23.97 -3.99
N LYS A 85 11.23 23.51 -2.74
CA LYS A 85 11.90 24.12 -1.59
C LYS A 85 13.42 23.86 -1.64
N GLY A 86 13.82 22.62 -1.89
CA GLY A 86 15.20 22.20 -1.99
C GLY A 86 15.96 22.93 -3.09
N ALA A 87 15.35 23.04 -4.28
CA ALA A 87 15.92 23.78 -5.40
C ALA A 87 16.18 25.26 -5.05
N ARG A 88 15.24 25.91 -4.34
CA ARG A 88 15.42 27.28 -3.84
C ARG A 88 16.52 27.41 -2.80
N ASN A 89 16.73 26.36 -2.00
CA ASN A 89 17.73 26.34 -0.94
C ASN A 89 19.13 25.90 -1.42
N GLY A 90 19.32 25.61 -2.72
CA GLY A 90 20.58 25.12 -3.24
C GLY A 90 20.90 23.67 -2.83
N GLU A 91 19.88 22.85 -2.61
CA GLU A 91 20.07 21.42 -2.34
C GLU A 91 20.75 20.71 -3.52
N SER A 92 21.54 19.67 -3.23
CA SER A 92 22.29 18.96 -4.27
C SER A 92 21.38 18.32 -5.31
N ILE A 93 21.85 18.26 -6.57
CA ILE A 93 21.09 17.65 -7.66
C ILE A 93 20.78 16.18 -7.38
N TYR A 94 21.69 15.45 -6.72
CA TYR A 94 21.48 14.06 -6.31
C TYR A 94 20.29 13.90 -5.37
N SER A 95 20.18 14.76 -4.36
CA SER A 95 19.07 14.70 -3.42
C SER A 95 17.74 15.06 -4.08
N LEU A 96 17.73 16.13 -4.90
CA LEU A 96 16.54 16.54 -5.66
C LEU A 96 16.11 15.45 -6.65
N PHE A 97 17.06 14.80 -7.31
CA PHE A 97 16.78 13.73 -8.27
C PHE A 97 16.23 12.49 -7.57
N LEU A 98 16.77 12.09 -6.42
CA LEU A 98 16.21 10.98 -5.64
C LEU A 98 14.78 11.28 -5.13
N LYS A 99 14.50 12.53 -4.71
CA LYS A 99 13.13 12.94 -4.35
C LYS A 99 12.19 12.84 -5.54
N ALA A 100 12.62 13.29 -6.72
CA ALA A 100 11.84 13.20 -7.95
C ALA A 100 11.58 11.74 -8.34
N ALA A 101 12.60 10.88 -8.29
CA ALA A 101 12.46 9.47 -8.59
C ALA A 101 11.53 8.74 -7.61
N LYS A 102 11.57 9.11 -6.33
CA LYS A 102 10.63 8.60 -5.32
C LYS A 102 9.20 9.03 -5.62
N ALA A 103 8.98 10.30 -6.00
CA ALA A 103 7.67 10.80 -6.38
C ALA A 103 7.10 10.05 -7.60
N ILE A 104 7.93 9.83 -8.64
CA ILE A 104 7.58 9.05 -9.82
C ILE A 104 7.22 7.60 -9.44
N SER A 105 8.03 6.97 -8.58
CA SER A 105 7.80 5.59 -8.12
C SER A 105 6.45 5.46 -7.41
N LEU A 106 6.07 6.43 -6.58
CA LEU A 106 4.78 6.45 -5.90
C LEU A 106 3.62 6.66 -6.88
N MET A 107 3.75 7.59 -7.82
CA MET A 107 2.70 7.89 -8.81
C MET A 107 2.46 6.75 -9.79
N THR A 108 3.52 6.02 -10.15
CA THR A 108 3.47 4.89 -11.10
C THR A 108 3.30 3.54 -10.43
N SER A 109 3.26 3.49 -9.10
CA SER A 109 3.28 2.25 -8.31
C SER A 109 4.47 1.34 -8.66
N ASN A 110 5.57 1.91 -9.15
CA ASN A 110 6.80 1.19 -9.46
C ASN A 110 7.84 1.44 -8.35
N SER A 111 7.83 0.59 -7.33
CA SER A 111 8.77 0.70 -6.20
C SER A 111 10.23 0.40 -6.61
N THR A 112 10.44 -0.40 -7.65
CA THR A 112 11.79 -0.84 -8.07
C THR A 112 12.61 0.28 -8.69
N PHE A 113 11.96 1.25 -9.34
CA PHE A 113 12.62 2.36 -10.00
C PHE A 113 13.49 3.18 -9.04
N TYR A 114 12.91 3.61 -7.92
CA TYR A 114 13.64 4.37 -6.90
C TYR A 114 14.79 3.57 -6.30
N SER A 115 14.56 2.30 -5.92
CA SER A 115 15.60 1.49 -5.28
C SER A 115 16.79 1.23 -6.19
N GLN A 116 16.54 0.95 -7.48
CA GLN A 116 17.60 0.72 -8.44
C GLN A 116 18.40 2.00 -8.69
N LEU A 117 17.71 3.13 -8.89
CA LEU A 117 18.37 4.41 -9.11
C LEU A 117 19.23 4.83 -7.92
N GLN A 118 18.74 4.64 -6.70
CA GLN A 118 19.51 4.92 -5.49
C GLN A 118 20.77 4.04 -5.43
N ALA A 119 20.64 2.74 -5.71
CA ALA A 119 21.78 1.82 -5.74
C ALA A 119 22.81 2.24 -6.80
N ASP A 120 22.36 2.64 -7.99
CA ASP A 120 23.24 3.08 -9.07
C ASP A 120 23.96 4.40 -8.73
N ILE A 121 23.26 5.36 -8.11
CA ILE A 121 23.89 6.60 -7.63
C ILE A 121 24.98 6.30 -6.60
N THR A 122 24.70 5.44 -5.63
CA THR A 122 25.67 5.05 -4.61
C THR A 122 26.85 4.28 -5.21
N ALA A 123 26.60 3.32 -6.09
CA ALA A 123 27.65 2.46 -6.65
C ALA A 123 28.53 3.22 -7.67
N ILE A 124 27.91 3.94 -8.61
CA ILE A 124 28.62 4.59 -9.71
C ILE A 124 29.21 5.92 -9.24
N TYR A 125 28.39 6.83 -8.72
CA TYR A 125 28.83 8.18 -8.38
C TYR A 125 29.52 8.23 -7.02
N GLY A 126 29.05 7.46 -6.05
CA GLY A 126 29.69 7.33 -4.74
C GLY A 126 30.97 6.49 -4.79
N ALA A 127 30.84 5.17 -4.93
CA ALA A 127 32.00 4.28 -4.85
C ALA A 127 32.92 4.32 -6.09
N GLY A 128 32.34 4.51 -7.28
CA GLY A 128 33.09 4.51 -8.55
C GLY A 128 33.80 5.83 -8.83
N LEU A 129 33.09 6.95 -8.73
CA LEU A 129 33.61 8.29 -9.02
C LEU A 129 34.10 9.05 -7.78
N LEU A 130 33.88 8.51 -6.57
CA LEU A 130 34.28 9.12 -5.30
C LEU A 130 33.69 10.52 -5.09
N GLU A 131 32.50 10.79 -5.63
CA GLU A 131 31.87 12.09 -5.42
C GLU A 131 31.42 12.27 -3.97
N ALA A 132 31.75 13.42 -3.38
CA ALA A 132 31.50 13.71 -1.97
C ALA A 132 30.01 13.60 -1.61
N ILE A 133 29.13 14.21 -2.40
CA ILE A 133 27.69 14.27 -2.08
C ILE A 133 27.05 12.87 -2.01
N PRO A 134 27.17 11.97 -3.01
CA PRO A 134 26.67 10.61 -2.88
C PRO A 134 27.25 9.83 -1.69
N LEU A 135 28.55 10.01 -1.38
CA LEU A 135 29.20 9.38 -0.24
C LEU A 135 28.65 9.89 1.11
N GLU A 136 28.44 11.21 1.25
CA GLU A 136 27.81 11.84 2.42
C GLU A 136 26.36 11.39 2.60
N MET A 137 25.61 11.26 1.51
CA MET A 137 24.24 10.74 1.53
C MET A 137 24.21 9.30 2.01
N GLU A 138 25.12 8.44 1.54
CA GLU A 138 25.24 7.06 2.01
C GLU A 138 25.63 7.02 3.49
N LEU A 139 26.61 7.84 3.91
CA LEU A 139 27.07 7.91 5.30
C LEU A 139 25.92 8.31 6.23
N THR A 140 25.16 9.33 5.85
CA THR A 140 23.97 9.78 6.60
C THR A 140 22.95 8.65 6.76
N ALA A 141 22.64 7.94 5.67
CA ALA A 141 21.71 6.81 5.70
C ALA A 141 22.20 5.65 6.60
N VAL A 142 23.50 5.36 6.58
CA VAL A 142 24.14 4.36 7.44
C VAL A 142 24.08 4.79 8.91
N GLN A 143 24.33 6.06 9.21
CA GLN A 143 24.25 6.61 10.57
C GLN A 143 22.82 6.57 11.14
N GLU A 144 21.80 6.96 10.36
CA GLU A 144 20.40 6.84 10.76
C GLU A 144 19.99 5.39 11.00
N ARG A 145 20.56 4.44 10.23
CA ARG A 145 20.33 3.02 10.45
C ARG A 145 21.01 2.52 11.72
N LEU A 146 22.25 2.94 11.99
CA LEU A 146 22.97 2.64 13.23
C LEU A 146 22.21 3.13 14.45
N GLN A 147 21.68 4.36 14.41
CA GLN A 147 20.90 4.92 15.49
C GLN A 147 19.68 4.03 15.82
N ARG A 148 18.91 3.63 14.80
CA ARG A 148 17.78 2.70 14.95
C ARG A 148 18.19 1.32 15.48
N LEU A 149 19.35 0.82 15.07
CA LEU A 149 19.86 -0.47 15.54
C LEU A 149 20.31 -0.41 17.02
N ARG A 150 20.93 0.68 17.45
CA ARG A 150 21.31 0.91 18.86
C ARG A 150 20.08 1.05 19.76
N GLU A 151 19.04 1.74 19.28
CA GLU A 151 17.74 1.78 19.97
C GLU A 151 17.12 0.38 20.08
N ALA A 152 17.21 -0.43 19.02
CA ALA A 152 16.74 -1.82 19.04
C ALA A 152 17.55 -2.71 20.00
N GLU A 153 18.88 -2.54 20.04
CA GLU A 153 19.76 -3.26 20.99
C GLU A 153 19.41 -2.94 22.44
N THR A 154 19.00 -1.70 22.73
CA THR A 154 18.57 -1.30 24.07
C THR A 154 17.27 -2.02 24.49
N ARG A 155 16.37 -2.29 23.53
CA ARG A 155 15.10 -3.01 23.78
C ARG A 155 15.29 -4.53 23.86
N GLU A 156 16.14 -5.07 23.01
CA GLU A 156 16.45 -6.50 22.90
C GLU A 156 17.96 -6.75 23.06
N PRO A 157 18.48 -6.66 24.30
CA PRO A 157 19.91 -6.80 24.54
C PRO A 157 20.40 -8.21 24.20
N GLN A 158 21.66 -8.30 23.75
CA GLN A 158 22.37 -9.56 23.42
C GLN A 158 21.81 -10.35 22.23
N LYS A 159 20.93 -9.76 21.42
CA LYS A 159 20.50 -10.40 20.17
C LYS A 159 21.63 -10.35 19.15
N ALA A 160 22.26 -11.50 18.90
CA ALA A 160 23.43 -11.62 18.01
C ALA A 160 23.21 -11.01 16.62
N SER A 161 22.00 -11.08 16.06
CA SER A 161 21.68 -10.48 14.77
C SER A 161 21.76 -8.94 14.78
N ILE A 162 21.36 -8.30 15.89
CA ILE A 162 21.41 -6.83 16.04
C ILE A 162 22.87 -6.39 16.18
N GLN A 163 23.65 -7.09 17.01
CA GLN A 163 25.08 -6.79 17.19
C GLN A 163 25.89 -6.97 15.90
N ALA A 164 25.61 -8.04 15.13
CA ALA A 164 26.23 -8.24 13.82
C ALA A 164 25.87 -7.11 12.85
N ALA A 165 24.61 -6.66 12.83
CA ALA A 165 24.18 -5.55 11.99
C ALA A 165 24.85 -4.23 12.40
N ILE A 166 24.94 -3.93 13.70
CA ILE A 166 25.65 -2.74 14.21
C ILE A 166 27.10 -2.76 13.73
N LYS A 167 27.83 -3.86 13.95
CA LYS A 167 29.22 -3.99 13.53
C LYS A 167 29.40 -3.78 12.01
N ALA A 168 28.52 -4.37 11.20
CA ALA A 168 28.58 -4.21 9.75
C ALA A 168 28.35 -2.76 9.31
N HIS A 169 27.38 -2.07 9.92
CA HIS A 169 27.12 -0.67 9.60
C HIS A 169 28.19 0.28 10.16
N GLU A 170 28.82 -0.02 11.30
CA GLU A 170 29.98 0.74 11.81
C GLU A 170 31.17 0.63 10.86
N GLN A 171 31.49 -0.59 10.40
CA GLN A 171 32.54 -0.79 9.40
C GLN A 171 32.24 -0.04 8.10
N ARG A 172 30.98 -0.03 7.65
CA ARG A 172 30.60 0.73 6.46
C ARG A 172 30.75 2.24 6.66
N ALA A 173 30.36 2.76 7.82
CA ALA A 173 30.52 4.18 8.15
C ALA A 173 32.00 4.59 8.16
N GLU A 174 32.87 3.78 8.75
CA GLU A 174 34.33 4.00 8.76
C GLU A 174 34.91 4.02 7.35
N GLN A 175 34.50 3.08 6.49
CA GLN A 175 34.91 3.05 5.08
C GLN A 175 34.50 4.33 4.35
N LEU A 176 33.26 4.78 4.51
CA LEU A 176 32.75 5.99 3.87
C LEU A 176 33.49 7.23 4.35
N GLN A 177 33.78 7.34 5.64
CA GLN A 177 34.59 8.43 6.19
C GLN A 177 36.02 8.42 5.62
N ALA A 178 36.62 7.25 5.44
CA ALA A 178 37.94 7.14 4.82
C ALA A 178 37.93 7.56 3.34
N LEU A 179 36.88 7.21 2.59
CA LEU A 179 36.70 7.63 1.20
C LEU A 179 36.51 9.15 1.09
N LEU A 180 35.71 9.75 1.97
CA LEU A 180 35.51 11.20 2.03
C LEU A 180 36.82 11.94 2.36
N GLN A 181 37.55 11.50 3.38
CA GLN A 181 38.87 12.08 3.72
C GLN A 181 39.87 11.96 2.57
N ARG A 182 39.81 10.86 1.82
CA ARG A 182 40.65 10.67 0.64
C ARG A 182 40.25 11.65 -0.48
N ASN A 183 38.96 11.80 -0.73
CA ASN A 183 38.44 12.73 -1.73
C ASN A 183 38.83 14.19 -1.42
N GLU A 184 38.76 14.60 -0.15
CA GLU A 184 39.20 15.92 0.32
C GLU A 184 40.70 16.16 0.11
N ARG A 185 41.54 15.13 0.31
CA ARG A 185 42.99 15.22 0.10
C ARG A 185 43.37 15.27 -1.38
N GLU A 186 42.64 14.55 -2.23
CA GLU A 186 42.86 14.50 -3.68
C GLU A 186 42.25 15.71 -4.41
N SER A 187 41.39 16.48 -3.73
CA SER A 187 40.78 17.73 -4.21
C SER A 187 41.35 18.95 -3.46
N PRO A 188 42.67 19.24 -3.50
CA PRO A 188 43.17 20.49 -2.94
C PRO A 188 42.52 21.64 -3.71
N THR A 189 41.86 22.51 -2.96
CA THR A 189 41.21 23.75 -3.36
C THR A 189 41.84 24.39 -4.60
N ALA A 190 41.04 24.51 -5.67
CA ALA A 190 41.29 25.46 -6.75
C ALA A 190 41.00 26.89 -6.28
#